data_AF-A0A954IDK2-F1
#
_entry.id   AF-A0A954IDK2-F1
#
_cell.length_a   1.000
_cell.length_b   1.000
_cell.length_c   1.000
_cell.angle_alpha   90.00
_cell.angle_beta   90.00
_cell.angle_gamma   90.00
#
_symmetry.space_group_name_H-M   'P 1'
#
loop_
_entity.id
_entity.type
_entity.pdbx_description
1 polymer ?
#
loop_
_entity_poly.entity_id
_entity_poly.type
_entity_poly.pdbx_seq_one_letter_code
_entity_poly.pdbx_strand_id
1 'polypeptide(L)'
;MDSREILVIANRQCADLTLPMLEDLATAPHLSPLSSGGNHAHWIAGHLLTSEGQFHSMMQGIANPVEDLKPLFGAGSVPAPDGQGYPEYQELLAKLKAAHEATMTWLEGLTECDLDQASRMIPPGMESFFGTWRQVLLVRSMHWMTHRGQLADCRKAAGRAPLMM
;
A
#
# COMPACT_ATOMS: atom_id res chain seq x y z
N MET A 1 23.77 10.66 7.20
CA MET A 1 22.85 9.75 6.50
C MET A 1 21.95 10.63 5.69
N ASP A 2 21.95 10.41 4.38
CA ASP A 2 21.09 11.14 3.48
C ASP A 2 19.63 10.70 3.69
N SER A 3 18.65 11.60 3.63
CA SER A 3 17.29 11.17 3.98
C SER A 3 16.64 10.29 2.90
N ARG A 4 17.16 10.31 1.68
CA ARG A 4 16.93 9.27 0.66
C ARG A 4 17.22 7.85 1.18
N GLU A 5 18.37 7.64 1.82
CA GLU A 5 18.74 6.30 2.34
C GLU A 5 17.73 5.81 3.38
N ILE A 6 17.28 6.73 4.25
CA ILE A 6 16.25 6.44 5.26
C ILE A 6 14.93 6.08 4.59
N LEU A 7 14.52 6.80 3.55
CA LEU A 7 13.29 6.51 2.81
C LEU A 7 13.35 5.16 2.10
N VAL A 8 14.49 4.80 1.52
CA VAL A 8 14.71 3.47 0.92
C VAL A 8 14.54 2.39 1.97
N ILE A 9 15.25 2.52 3.11
CA ILE A 9 15.18 1.56 4.21
C ILE A 9 13.74 1.43 4.71
N ALA A 10 13.07 2.56 4.99
CA ALA A 10 11.71 2.57 5.51
C ALA A 10 10.74 1.88 4.56
N ASN A 11 10.77 2.23 3.26
CA ASN A 11 9.84 1.66 2.29
C ASN A 11 10.08 0.17 2.02
N ARG A 12 11.34 -0.29 2.01
CA ARG A 12 11.69 -1.73 1.92
C ARG A 12 11.20 -2.48 3.16
N GLN A 13 11.62 -2.06 4.34
CA GLN A 13 11.28 -2.76 5.59
C GLN A 13 9.76 -2.82 5.83
N CYS A 14 9.03 -1.74 5.54
CA CYS A 14 7.58 -1.75 5.69
C CYS A 14 6.92 -2.75 4.73
N ALA A 15 7.43 -2.90 3.50
CA ALA A 15 6.95 -3.90 2.57
C ALA A 15 7.35 -5.33 2.99
N ASP A 16 8.59 -5.55 3.39
CA ASP A 16 9.12 -6.83 3.86
C ASP A 16 8.38 -7.35 5.10
N LEU A 17 7.87 -6.45 5.95
CA LEU A 17 7.06 -6.80 7.11
C LEU A 17 5.58 -7.03 6.79
N THR A 18 5.11 -6.60 5.63
CA THR A 18 3.68 -6.62 5.25
C THR A 18 3.37 -7.70 4.22
N LEU A 19 4.19 -7.86 3.19
CA LEU A 19 4.01 -8.86 2.13
C LEU A 19 3.88 -10.29 2.66
N PRO A 20 4.70 -10.75 3.63
CA PRO A 20 4.55 -12.10 4.17
C PRO A 20 3.19 -12.34 4.83
N MET A 21 2.54 -11.31 5.38
CA MET A 21 1.20 -11.44 5.95
C MET A 21 0.13 -11.61 4.88
N LEU A 22 0.27 -10.90 3.76
CA LEU A 22 -0.60 -11.08 2.59
C LEU A 22 -0.42 -12.48 2.00
N GLU A 23 0.82 -12.92 1.82
CA GLU A 23 1.12 -14.27 1.32
C GLU A 23 0.55 -15.37 2.23
N ASP A 24 0.76 -15.23 3.54
CA ASP A 24 0.17 -16.12 4.53
C ASP A 24 -1.37 -16.14 4.39
N LEU A 25 -2.01 -14.97 4.29
CA LEU A 25 -3.48 -14.82 4.20
C LEU A 25 -4.09 -15.25 2.85
N ALA A 26 -3.29 -15.70 1.89
CA ALA A 26 -3.77 -16.24 0.62
C ALA A 26 -4.77 -17.39 0.73
N THR A 27 -4.72 -18.17 1.81
CA THR A 27 -5.68 -19.28 2.04
C THR A 27 -6.98 -18.85 2.74
N ALA A 28 -7.07 -17.59 3.19
CA ALA A 28 -8.27 -17.01 3.80
C ALA A 28 -8.42 -15.51 3.45
N PRO A 29 -8.35 -15.10 2.17
CA PRO A 29 -8.15 -13.70 1.81
C PRO A 29 -9.39 -12.82 2.03
N HIS A 30 -10.56 -13.44 2.13
CA HIS A 30 -11.85 -12.77 2.35
C HIS A 30 -12.27 -12.74 3.83
N LEU A 31 -11.50 -13.37 4.72
CA LEU A 31 -11.86 -13.44 6.12
C LEU A 31 -11.84 -12.05 6.75
N SER A 32 -13.01 -11.54 7.13
CA SER A 32 -13.12 -10.27 7.84
C SER A 32 -12.53 -10.38 9.25
N PRO A 33 -11.79 -9.36 9.73
CA PRO A 33 -11.18 -9.38 11.05
C PRO A 33 -12.19 -9.22 12.19
N LEU A 34 -13.35 -8.60 11.93
CA LEU A 34 -14.40 -8.33 12.92
C LEU A 34 -15.76 -8.85 12.43
N SER A 35 -16.65 -9.17 13.37
CA SER A 35 -18.02 -9.59 13.07
C SER A 35 -18.85 -8.49 12.38
N SER A 36 -18.47 -7.21 12.56
CA SER A 36 -19.07 -6.06 11.90
C SER A 36 -18.34 -5.65 10.61
N GLY A 37 -17.46 -6.50 10.07
CA GLY A 37 -16.70 -6.25 8.85
C GLY A 37 -15.24 -5.85 9.09
N GLY A 38 -14.75 -4.90 8.31
CA GLY A 38 -13.35 -4.49 8.29
C GLY A 38 -12.62 -4.97 7.04
N ASN A 39 -11.44 -4.38 6.82
CA ASN A 39 -10.65 -4.64 5.63
C ASN A 39 -10.03 -6.03 5.73
N HIS A 40 -10.49 -6.97 4.88
CA HIS A 40 -9.88 -8.28 4.74
C HIS A 40 -8.67 -8.24 3.80
N ALA A 41 -7.85 -9.29 3.79
CA ALA A 41 -6.57 -9.32 3.08
C ALA A 41 -6.69 -9.06 1.56
N HIS A 42 -7.76 -9.54 0.94
CA HIS A 42 -8.03 -9.31 -0.49
C HIS A 42 -8.24 -7.83 -0.80
N TRP A 43 -9.10 -7.15 -0.02
CA TRP A 43 -9.29 -5.72 -0.17
C TRP A 43 -7.99 -4.95 0.11
N ILE A 44 -7.24 -5.34 1.15
CA ILE A 44 -5.96 -4.69 1.49
C ILE A 44 -4.94 -4.81 0.37
N ALA A 45 -4.82 -5.98 -0.28
CA ALA A 45 -3.91 -6.17 -1.41
C ALA A 45 -4.26 -5.23 -2.58
N GLY A 46 -5.53 -5.16 -2.96
CA GLY A 46 -6.00 -4.24 -3.99
C GLY A 46 -5.87 -2.76 -3.58
N HIS A 47 -6.08 -2.45 -2.30
CA HIS A 47 -5.97 -1.09 -1.77
C HIS A 47 -4.53 -0.59 -1.79
N LEU A 48 -3.57 -1.42 -1.37
CA LEU A 48 -2.15 -1.10 -1.47
C LEU A 48 -1.74 -0.93 -2.94
N LEU A 49 -2.20 -1.79 -3.85
CA LEU A 49 -1.89 -1.67 -5.28
C LEU A 49 -2.42 -0.36 -5.89
N THR A 50 -3.68 -0.02 -5.62
CA THR A 50 -4.27 1.24 -6.09
C THR A 50 -3.58 2.46 -5.46
N SER A 51 -3.14 2.35 -4.21
CA SER A 51 -2.40 3.40 -3.50
C SER A 51 -1.00 3.61 -4.07
N GLU A 52 -0.28 2.56 -4.50
CA GLU A 52 1.01 2.69 -5.19
C GLU A 52 0.90 3.61 -6.40
N GLY A 53 -0.06 3.35 -7.28
CA GLY A 53 -0.30 4.20 -8.44
C GLY A 53 -0.73 5.62 -8.04
N GLN A 54 -1.55 5.76 -6.99
CA GLN A 54 -2.00 7.06 -6.51
C GLN A 54 -0.84 7.92 -5.97
N PHE A 55 0.15 7.35 -5.27
CA PHE A 55 1.31 8.09 -4.79
C PHE A 55 2.15 8.64 -5.96
N HIS A 56 2.36 7.85 -7.01
CA HIS A 56 3.02 8.32 -8.23
C HIS A 56 2.22 9.41 -8.94
N SER A 57 0.89 9.26 -9.02
CA SER A 57 0.00 10.30 -9.53
C SER A 57 0.13 11.60 -8.73
N MET A 58 0.19 11.54 -7.41
CA MET A 58 0.38 12.71 -6.55
C MET A 58 1.71 13.40 -6.83
N MET A 59 2.81 12.64 -6.87
CA MET A 59 4.17 13.19 -7.06
C MET A 59 4.39 13.76 -8.47
N GLN A 60 4.02 12.99 -9.50
CA GLN A 60 4.44 13.26 -10.88
C GLN A 60 3.32 13.84 -11.75
N GLY A 61 2.07 13.82 -11.29
CA GLY A 61 0.91 14.27 -12.07
C GLY A 61 0.54 13.32 -13.22
N ILE A 62 0.95 12.06 -13.14
CA ILE A 62 0.63 11.03 -14.14
C ILE A 62 -0.65 10.27 -13.77
N ALA A 63 -1.28 9.62 -14.75
CA ALA A 63 -2.44 8.76 -14.50
C ALA A 63 -2.04 7.52 -13.68
N ASN A 64 -2.92 7.08 -12.79
CA ASN A 64 -2.75 5.83 -12.05
C ASN A 64 -2.93 4.65 -13.02
N PRO A 65 -1.95 3.74 -13.16
CA PRO A 65 -2.03 2.63 -14.11
C PRO A 65 -3.12 1.60 -13.77
N VAL A 66 -3.68 1.64 -12.56
CA VAL A 66 -4.75 0.76 -12.07
C VAL A 66 -5.98 1.56 -11.60
N GLU A 67 -6.25 2.71 -12.22
CA GLU A 67 -7.39 3.58 -11.85
C GLU A 67 -8.74 2.86 -11.99
N ASP A 68 -8.85 1.87 -12.88
CA ASP A 68 -10.02 1.01 -13.05
C ASP A 68 -10.37 0.20 -11.79
N LEU A 69 -9.38 -0.09 -10.94
CA LEU A 69 -9.54 -0.80 -9.67
C LEU A 69 -9.98 0.11 -8.51
N LYS A 70 -9.92 1.44 -8.68
CA LYS A 70 -10.25 2.41 -7.63
C LYS A 70 -11.69 2.33 -7.09
N PRO A 71 -12.73 2.04 -7.88
CA PRO A 71 -14.07 1.85 -7.33
C PRO A 71 -14.16 0.66 -6.35
N LEU A 72 -13.30 -0.34 -6.51
CA LEU A 72 -13.30 -1.57 -5.71
C LEU A 72 -12.41 -1.45 -4.46
N PHE A 73 -11.28 -0.76 -4.59
CA PHE A 73 -10.23 -0.76 -3.56
C PHE A 73 -9.77 0.63 -3.12
N GLY A 74 -10.28 1.70 -3.71
CA GLY A 74 -9.93 3.07 -3.33
C GLY A 74 -10.36 3.41 -1.91
N ALA A 75 -9.77 4.46 -1.34
CA ALA A 75 -10.18 4.96 -0.03
C ALA A 75 -11.70 5.23 0.01
N GLY A 76 -12.38 4.69 1.03
CA GLY A 76 -13.82 4.81 1.19
C GLY A 76 -14.66 3.74 0.46
N SER A 77 -14.05 2.86 -0.33
CA SER A 77 -14.73 1.67 -0.86
C SER A 77 -15.10 0.69 0.27
N VAL A 78 -16.12 -0.13 0.02
CA VAL A 78 -16.59 -1.14 0.98
C VAL A 78 -16.06 -2.51 0.55
N PRO A 79 -15.33 -3.23 1.43
CA PRO A 79 -14.86 -4.58 1.13
C PRO A 79 -16.01 -5.54 0.81
N ALA A 80 -15.94 -6.24 -0.32
CA ALA A 80 -16.89 -7.27 -0.72
C ALA A 80 -16.67 -8.52 0.15
N PRO A 81 -17.64 -8.97 0.97
CA PRO A 81 -17.42 -10.03 1.96
C PRO A 81 -16.91 -11.36 1.40
N ASP A 82 -17.26 -11.68 0.16
CA ASP A 82 -16.85 -12.87 -0.59
C ASP A 82 -15.87 -12.56 -1.73
N GLY A 83 -15.44 -11.29 -1.86
CA GLY A 83 -14.61 -10.79 -2.94
C GLY A 83 -15.29 -10.78 -4.31
N GLN A 84 -16.62 -10.85 -4.38
CA GLN A 84 -17.33 -10.76 -5.65
C GLN A 84 -16.96 -9.47 -6.40
N GLY A 85 -16.54 -9.63 -7.66
CA GLY A 85 -16.14 -8.52 -8.53
C GLY A 85 -14.66 -8.13 -8.41
N TYR A 86 -13.88 -8.78 -7.54
CA TYR A 86 -12.43 -8.54 -7.47
C TYR A 86 -11.69 -9.38 -8.52
N PRO A 87 -10.55 -8.88 -9.03
CA PRO A 87 -9.57 -9.73 -9.70
C PRO A 87 -9.08 -10.84 -8.77
N GLU A 88 -8.42 -11.86 -9.32
CA GLU A 88 -7.89 -12.95 -8.51
C GLU A 88 -6.85 -12.47 -7.48
N TYR A 89 -6.92 -13.01 -6.26
CA TYR A 89 -6.07 -12.56 -5.16
C TYR A 89 -4.57 -12.65 -5.48
N GLN A 90 -4.16 -13.76 -6.09
CA GLN A 90 -2.76 -13.98 -6.48
C GLN A 90 -2.30 -13.03 -7.58
N GLU A 91 -3.20 -12.66 -8.50
CA GLU A 91 -2.91 -11.67 -9.54
C GLU A 91 -2.69 -10.29 -8.91
N LEU A 92 -3.56 -9.87 -7.99
CA LEU A 92 -3.40 -8.62 -7.26
C LEU A 92 -2.10 -8.58 -6.45
N LEU A 93 -1.79 -9.66 -5.74
CA LEU A 93 -0.56 -9.75 -4.94
C LEU A 93 0.69 -9.68 -5.82
N ALA A 94 0.69 -10.34 -6.99
CA ALA A 94 1.79 -10.25 -7.94
C ALA A 94 1.95 -8.83 -8.50
N LYS A 95 0.84 -8.18 -8.87
CA LYS A 95 0.85 -6.78 -9.33
C LYS A 95 1.35 -5.82 -8.25
N LEU A 96 0.93 -6.01 -6.99
CA LEU A 96 1.39 -5.20 -5.85
C LEU A 96 2.90 -5.32 -5.66
N LYS A 97 3.44 -6.54 -5.69
CA LYS A 97 4.90 -6.77 -5.59
C LYS A 97 5.65 -6.09 -6.72
N ALA A 98 5.18 -6.24 -7.95
CA ALA A 98 5.79 -5.59 -9.12
C ALA A 98 5.74 -4.05 -9.01
N ALA A 99 4.61 -3.49 -8.57
CA ALA A 99 4.45 -2.05 -8.35
C ALA A 99 5.40 -1.55 -7.25
N HIS A 100 5.53 -2.28 -6.14
CA HIS A 100 6.48 -1.96 -5.08
C HIS A 100 7.93 -1.94 -5.61
N GLU A 101 8.36 -3.00 -6.30
CA GLU A 101 9.73 -3.07 -6.85
C GLU A 101 10.02 -1.95 -7.86
N ALA A 102 9.04 -1.60 -8.69
CA ALA A 102 9.14 -0.46 -9.60
C ALA A 102 9.30 0.87 -8.84
N THR A 103 8.50 1.08 -7.79
CA THR A 103 8.63 2.26 -6.91
C THR A 103 10.00 2.31 -6.23
N MET A 104 10.50 1.17 -5.75
CA MET A 104 11.80 1.13 -5.08
C MET A 104 12.95 1.38 -6.05
N THR A 105 12.93 0.77 -7.24
CA THR A 105 13.92 1.03 -8.28
C THR A 105 13.95 2.51 -8.68
N TRP A 106 12.78 3.14 -8.78
CA TRP A 106 12.67 4.57 -9.03
C TRP A 106 13.26 5.40 -7.88
N LEU A 107 12.87 5.12 -6.63
CA LEU A 107 13.37 5.82 -5.43
C LEU A 107 14.89 5.71 -5.27
N GLU A 108 15.44 4.52 -5.49
CA GLU A 108 16.89 4.26 -5.41
C GLU A 108 17.67 5.02 -6.49
N GLY A 109 17.03 5.39 -7.60
CA GLY A 109 17.59 6.21 -8.67
C GLY A 109 17.50 7.72 -8.45
N LEU A 110 16.77 8.17 -7.43
CA LEU A 110 16.65 9.61 -7.11
C LEU A 110 17.91 10.16 -6.42
N THR A 111 18.11 11.46 -6.55
CA THR A 111 19.03 12.25 -5.72
C THR A 111 18.32 12.86 -4.52
N GLU A 112 19.06 13.34 -3.53
CA GLU A 112 18.45 14.04 -2.37
C GLU A 112 17.67 15.29 -2.79
N CYS A 113 18.12 15.99 -3.84
CA CYS A 113 17.46 17.18 -4.38
C CYS A 113 16.13 16.84 -5.06
N ASP A 114 16.04 15.68 -5.73
CA ASP A 114 14.80 15.25 -6.38
C ASP A 114 13.66 15.08 -5.37
N LEU A 115 13.97 14.72 -4.13
CA LEU A 115 12.99 14.51 -3.08
C LEU A 115 12.30 15.82 -2.63
N ASP A 116 12.90 16.98 -2.88
CA ASP A 116 12.31 18.29 -2.56
C ASP A 116 11.41 18.84 -3.68
N GLN A 117 11.25 18.09 -4.78
CA GLN A 117 10.29 18.45 -5.82
C GLN A 117 8.86 18.51 -5.26
N ALA A 118 8.14 19.56 -5.63
CA ALA A 118 6.76 19.73 -5.24
C ALA A 118 5.88 18.65 -5.90
N SER A 119 4.99 18.06 -5.12
CA SER A 119 3.96 17.16 -5.65
C SER A 119 2.94 17.94 -6.49
N ARG A 120 2.38 17.29 -7.51
CA ARG A 120 1.54 17.93 -8.51
C ARG A 120 0.04 17.77 -8.29
N MET A 121 -0.40 16.66 -7.70
CA MET A 121 -1.82 16.35 -7.54
C MET A 121 -2.15 15.95 -6.11
N ILE A 122 -2.07 16.90 -5.18
CA ILE A 122 -2.37 16.66 -3.76
C ILE A 122 -3.77 17.15 -3.39
N PRO A 123 -4.48 16.48 -2.47
CA PRO A 123 -5.74 16.99 -1.94
C PRO A 123 -5.53 18.33 -1.21
N PRO A 124 -6.46 19.31 -1.34
CA PRO A 124 -6.36 20.57 -0.62
C PRO A 124 -6.26 20.37 0.90
N GLY A 125 -5.33 21.07 1.55
CA GLY A 125 -5.14 20.99 3.00
C GLY A 125 -4.28 19.82 3.47
N MET A 126 -3.71 19.04 2.55
CA MET A 126 -2.80 17.91 2.85
C MET A 126 -1.33 18.21 2.50
N GLU A 127 -0.97 19.48 2.33
CA GLU A 127 0.37 19.92 1.93
C GLU A 127 1.46 19.48 2.92
N SER A 128 1.14 19.40 4.21
CA SER A 128 2.07 18.92 5.24
C SER A 128 2.43 17.44 5.10
N PHE A 129 1.58 16.64 4.45
CA PHE A 129 1.76 15.21 4.25
C PHE A 129 2.24 14.85 2.85
N PHE A 130 1.90 15.65 1.84
CA PHE A 130 2.15 15.31 0.45
C PHE A 130 2.83 16.42 -0.35
N GLY A 131 3.21 17.55 0.25
CA GLY A 131 3.71 18.73 -0.47
C GLY A 131 4.95 18.49 -1.33
N THR A 132 5.82 17.56 -0.92
CA THR A 132 7.05 17.16 -1.62
C THR A 132 7.09 15.66 -1.83
N TRP A 133 7.93 15.20 -2.76
CA TRP A 133 8.14 13.77 -2.99
C TRP A 133 8.66 13.06 -1.72
N ARG A 134 9.55 13.72 -0.96
CA ARG A 134 10.03 13.27 0.35
C ARG A 134 8.88 12.93 1.30
N GLN A 135 7.92 13.83 1.42
CA GLN A 135 6.77 13.65 2.30
C GLN A 135 5.86 12.53 1.81
N VAL A 136 5.58 12.45 0.49
CA VAL A 136 4.76 11.37 -0.08
C VAL A 136 5.40 10.00 0.18
N LEU A 137 6.70 9.85 -0.03
CA LEU A 137 7.43 8.60 0.17
C LEU A 137 7.50 8.19 1.65
N LEU A 138 7.54 9.15 2.56
CA LEU A 138 7.40 8.89 4.00
C LEU A 138 5.98 8.39 4.31
N VAL A 139 4.95 9.07 3.82
CA VAL A 139 3.55 8.65 4.02
C VAL A 139 3.29 7.26 3.44
N ARG A 140 3.85 6.95 2.27
CA ARG A 140 3.78 5.62 1.67
C ARG A 140 4.25 4.54 2.65
N SER A 141 5.40 4.71 3.30
CA SER A 141 5.90 3.73 4.28
C SER A 141 4.96 3.55 5.48
N MET A 142 4.42 4.65 6.01
CA MET A 142 3.46 4.62 7.13
C MET A 142 2.12 3.99 6.74
N HIS A 143 1.68 4.21 5.50
CA HIS A 143 0.45 3.62 4.94
C HIS A 143 0.55 2.09 4.87
N TRP A 144 1.68 1.56 4.38
CA TRP A 144 1.95 0.12 4.40
C TRP A 144 1.89 -0.46 5.82
N MET A 145 2.51 0.20 6.81
CA MET A 145 2.46 -0.24 8.20
C MET A 145 1.06 -0.14 8.84
N THR A 146 0.25 0.82 8.41
CA THR A 146 -1.15 0.93 8.85
C THR A 146 -1.94 -0.29 8.40
N HIS A 147 -1.79 -0.71 7.14
CA HIS A 147 -2.43 -1.92 6.62
C HIS A 147 -1.83 -3.20 7.15
N ARG A 148 -0.54 -3.23 7.51
CA ARG A 148 0.05 -4.33 8.28
C ARG A 148 -0.69 -4.58 9.60
N GLY A 149 -1.07 -3.50 10.30
CA GLY A 149 -1.89 -3.60 11.51
C GLY A 149 -3.23 -4.31 11.25
N GLN A 150 -3.93 -3.91 10.18
CA GLN A 150 -5.20 -4.54 9.78
C GLN A 150 -5.02 -6.02 9.39
N LEU A 151 -3.90 -6.37 8.75
CA LEU A 151 -3.57 -7.75 8.42
C LEU A 151 -3.27 -8.59 9.68
N ALA A 152 -2.76 -7.98 10.76
CA ALA A 152 -2.56 -8.68 12.02
C ALA A 152 -3.91 -9.12 12.62
N ASP A 153 -4.92 -8.26 12.53
CA ASP A 153 -6.29 -8.61 12.95
C ASP A 153 -6.89 -9.70 12.06
N CYS A 154 -6.65 -9.64 10.74
CA CYS A 154 -7.09 -10.70 9.82
C CYS A 154 -6.47 -12.06 10.18
N ARG A 155 -5.17 -12.09 10.50
CA ARG A 155 -4.48 -13.30 10.95
C ARG A 155 -5.05 -13.84 12.26
N LYS A 156 -5.33 -12.95 13.21
CA LYS A 156 -5.96 -13.33 14.48
C LYS A 156 -7.33 -13.96 14.26
N ALA A 157 -8.15 -13.37 13.39
CA ALA A 157 -9.45 -13.94 13.00
C ALA A 157 -9.30 -15.31 12.31
N ALA A 158 -8.23 -15.51 11.54
CA ALA A 158 -7.89 -16.80 10.91
C ALA A 158 -7.33 -17.85 11.89
N GLY A 159 -7.25 -17.55 13.19
CA GLY A 159 -6.70 -18.45 14.21
C GLY A 159 -5.18 -18.65 14.10
N ARG A 160 -4.47 -17.75 13.43
CA ARG A 160 -3.02 -17.88 13.20
C ARG A 160 -2.23 -17.28 14.34
N ALA A 161 -1.06 -17.87 14.59
CA ALA A 161 -0.10 -17.34 15.54
C ALA A 161 0.40 -15.95 15.09
N PRO A 162 0.82 -15.09 16.04
CA PRO A 162 1.53 -13.86 15.72
C PRO A 162 2.78 -14.14 14.87
N LEU A 163 3.08 -13.27 13.90
CA LEU A 163 4.43 -13.26 13.31
C LEU A 163 5.39 -12.59 14.27
N MET A 164 6.51 -13.25 14.53
CA MET A 164 7.66 -12.62 15.15
C MET A 164 8.48 -11.91 14.07
N MET A 165 9.01 -10.74 14.42
CA MET A 165 9.88 -9.94 13.56
C MET A 165 11.27 -10.56 13.46
#